data_AF-A0A495L7Z8-F1
#
_entry.id   AF-A0A495L7Z8-F1
#
_cell.length_a   1.000
_cell.length_b   1.000
_cell.length_c   1.000
_cell.angle_alpha   90.00
_cell.angle_beta   90.00
_cell.angle_gamma   90.00
#
_symmetry.space_group_name_H-M   'P 1'
#
loop_
_entity.id
_entity.type
_entity.pdbx_description
1 polymer ?
#
loop_
_entity_poly.entity_id
_entity_poly.type
_entity_poly.pdbx_seq_one_letter_code
_entity_poly.pdbx_strand_id
1 'polypeptide(L)'
;MTVTTDTAVQRLRSAAAVDDALVEGPRHLRRLPEGAVARPYELFEVRPLGPLIGAEIHGVDLREHISEELRAELHRALLEFKVVFFRDQPIDSRRQQEIARLWGELETNPFIDQGEDAHIARFAKGALPPSYENVWHTDVTWREKPAMGAILRLVEVPPMGGDTLWADMAAAYDNLPERVKERIEGRTAVHDVIPGFARFLDRDRLLEWQDRFPPVEHPVVRVHPETGRRTLFVNVSFTTRIVGLEQAESDELLRFLFQQAHAPEFQVRFSWRPDSIAFWDNRATQHYAANDYHPHPRVAERVAIVGDRPF
;
A
#
# COMPACT_ATOMS: atom_id res chain seq x y z
N MET A 1 -0.59 -0.67 56.78
CA MET A 1 -1.51 -1.54 56.03
C MET A 1 -0.98 -1.65 54.62
N THR A 2 -0.23 -2.70 54.35
CA THR A 2 0.38 -2.98 53.05
C THR A 2 -0.69 -3.67 52.21
N VAL A 3 -1.19 -3.01 51.15
CA VAL A 3 -2.08 -3.65 50.18
C VAL A 3 -1.20 -4.47 49.24
N THR A 4 -1.11 -5.76 49.51
CA THR A 4 -0.65 -6.76 48.55
C THR A 4 -1.71 -6.85 47.44
N THR A 5 -1.44 -6.28 46.27
CA THR A 5 -2.19 -6.59 45.06
C THR A 5 -1.76 -7.97 44.58
N ASP A 6 -2.56 -8.97 44.95
CA ASP A 6 -2.53 -10.30 44.36
C ASP A 6 -2.94 -10.16 42.88
N THR A 7 -1.96 -10.06 41.98
CA THR A 7 -2.21 -9.94 40.54
C THR A 7 -2.59 -11.29 39.96
N ALA A 8 -3.80 -11.76 40.31
CA ALA A 8 -4.50 -12.73 39.49
C ALA A 8 -4.80 -12.03 38.15
N VAL A 9 -4.11 -12.43 37.08
CA VAL A 9 -4.45 -12.00 35.71
C VAL A 9 -5.90 -12.39 35.46
N GLN A 10 -6.79 -11.40 35.52
CA GLN A 10 -8.20 -11.61 35.26
C GLN A 10 -8.33 -12.03 33.79
N ARG A 11 -8.61 -13.31 33.54
CA ARG A 11 -8.89 -13.81 32.19
C ARG A 11 -10.16 -13.12 31.71
N LEU A 12 -10.00 -12.12 30.84
CA LEU A 12 -11.10 -11.50 30.12
C LEU A 12 -11.83 -12.59 29.32
N ARG A 13 -13.16 -12.57 29.34
CA ARG A 13 -13.97 -13.50 28.55
C ARG A 13 -13.93 -13.05 27.09
N SER A 14 -13.90 -14.00 26.16
CA SER A 14 -14.13 -13.69 24.75
C SER A 14 -15.57 -13.19 24.57
N ALA A 15 -15.73 -12.03 23.97
CA ALA A 15 -17.01 -11.46 23.58
C ALA A 15 -16.82 -10.70 22.26
N ALA A 16 -17.36 -11.24 21.17
CA ALA A 16 -17.46 -10.50 19.91
C ALA A 16 -18.94 -10.17 19.68
N ALA A 17 -19.24 -8.91 19.37
CA ALA A 17 -20.60 -8.52 18.99
C ALA A 17 -20.98 -9.06 17.60
N VAL A 18 -19.99 -9.29 16.73
CA VAL A 18 -20.11 -9.85 15.37
C VAL A 18 -18.87 -10.70 15.10
N ASP A 19 -19.06 -11.97 14.69
CA ASP A 19 -17.96 -12.94 14.56
C ASP A 19 -16.95 -12.59 13.43
N ASP A 20 -17.31 -11.71 12.49
CA ASP A 20 -16.49 -11.33 11.34
C ASP A 20 -16.30 -9.79 11.24
N ALA A 21 -16.04 -9.14 12.37
CA ALA A 21 -15.60 -7.75 12.43
C ALA A 21 -14.11 -7.66 12.80
N LEU A 22 -13.51 -6.46 12.71
CA LEU A 22 -12.20 -6.20 13.30
C LEU A 22 -12.25 -6.54 14.80
N VAL A 23 -11.55 -7.60 15.18
CA VAL A 23 -11.60 -8.18 16.54
C VAL A 23 -10.90 -7.24 17.53
N GLU A 24 -11.48 -6.98 18.70
CA GLU A 24 -10.80 -6.22 19.75
C GLU A 24 -9.61 -6.99 20.36
N GLY A 25 -8.65 -6.27 20.96
CA GLY A 25 -7.56 -6.88 21.72
C GLY A 25 -6.17 -6.69 21.11
N PRO A 26 -5.15 -7.42 21.63
CA PRO A 26 -3.77 -7.21 21.25
C PRO A 26 -3.52 -7.56 19.79
N ARG A 27 -2.59 -6.83 19.18
CA ARG A 27 -2.12 -7.06 17.80
C ARG A 27 -0.68 -7.53 17.77
N HIS A 28 -0.39 -8.46 16.87
CA HIS A 28 0.96 -8.87 16.53
C HIS A 28 1.52 -7.90 15.48
N LEU A 29 2.35 -6.95 15.92
CA LEU A 29 2.96 -5.95 15.04
C LEU A 29 4.43 -6.32 14.78
N ARG A 30 4.68 -7.04 13.68
CA ARG A 30 6.02 -7.47 13.27
C ARG A 30 6.55 -6.54 12.19
N ARG A 31 7.39 -5.56 12.57
CA ARG A 31 8.08 -4.69 11.61
C ARG A 31 9.01 -5.49 10.69
N LEU A 32 9.83 -6.35 11.29
CA LEU A 32 10.76 -7.20 10.56
C LEU A 32 10.20 -8.61 10.32
N PRO A 33 10.69 -9.33 9.29
CA PRO A 33 10.43 -10.74 9.12
C PRO A 33 10.92 -11.60 10.29
N GLU A 34 10.36 -12.80 10.41
CA GLU A 34 10.82 -13.76 11.40
C GLU A 34 12.29 -14.13 11.15
N GLY A 35 13.11 -14.11 12.21
CA GLY A 35 14.55 -14.34 12.14
C GLY A 35 15.38 -13.18 11.60
N ALA A 36 14.77 -12.09 11.11
CA ALA A 36 15.52 -10.92 10.67
C ALA A 36 16.06 -10.11 11.85
N VAL A 37 17.34 -9.74 11.78
CA VAL A 37 18.01 -8.93 12.80
C VAL A 37 17.99 -7.47 12.36
N ALA A 38 17.50 -6.59 13.25
CA ALA A 38 17.56 -5.15 13.04
C ALA A 38 19.03 -4.69 12.96
N ARG A 39 19.35 -3.86 11.97
CA ARG A 39 20.68 -3.28 11.78
C ARG A 39 20.60 -1.76 11.76
N PRO A 40 21.60 -1.04 12.32
CA PRO A 40 21.62 0.41 12.29
C PRO A 40 21.64 0.93 10.86
N TYR A 41 21.21 2.17 10.66
CA TYR A 41 21.36 2.90 9.40
C TYR A 41 22.61 3.78 9.51
N GLU A 42 23.57 3.66 8.58
CA GLU A 42 24.88 4.31 8.69
C GLU A 42 25.01 5.54 7.80
N LEU A 43 24.32 5.56 6.65
CA LEU A 43 24.40 6.63 5.66
C LEU A 43 23.35 7.73 5.87
N PHE A 44 22.33 7.47 6.68
CA PHE A 44 21.22 8.39 6.96
C PHE A 44 20.55 8.10 8.29
N GLU A 45 19.80 9.09 8.79
CA GLU A 45 18.94 8.91 9.95
C GLU A 45 17.56 8.42 9.52
N VAL A 46 17.03 7.45 10.25
CA VAL A 46 15.67 6.93 10.07
C VAL A 46 14.83 7.32 11.27
N ARG A 47 13.72 8.01 10.99
CA ARG A 47 12.72 8.35 11.99
C ARG A 47 11.41 7.58 11.72
N PRO A 48 11.18 6.46 12.43
CA PRO A 48 9.91 5.73 12.33
C PRO A 48 8.71 6.63 12.71
N LEU A 49 7.63 6.53 11.94
CA LEU A 49 6.36 7.21 12.23
C LEU A 49 5.42 6.37 13.12
N GLY A 50 5.79 5.11 13.35
CA GLY A 50 5.12 4.17 14.23
C GLY A 50 5.98 2.92 14.43
N PRO A 51 5.50 1.94 15.20
CA PRO A 51 6.26 0.71 15.47
C PRO A 51 6.35 -0.24 14.26
N LEU A 52 5.45 -0.12 13.28
CA LEU A 52 5.24 -1.12 12.23
C LEU A 52 5.63 -0.65 10.82
N ILE A 53 5.06 0.46 10.37
CA ILE A 53 5.10 0.92 8.97
C ILE A 53 5.38 2.43 8.94
N GLY A 54 6.09 2.88 7.91
CA GLY A 54 6.39 4.29 7.67
C GLY A 54 7.62 4.80 8.42
N ALA A 55 8.54 5.41 7.69
CA ALA A 55 9.64 6.17 8.26
C ALA A 55 10.01 7.39 7.42
N GLU A 56 10.36 8.50 8.08
CA GLU A 56 11.03 9.63 7.43
C GLU A 56 12.54 9.37 7.38
N ILE A 57 13.14 9.61 6.21
CA ILE A 57 14.57 9.47 5.95
C ILE A 57 15.20 10.85 5.93
N HIS A 58 16.23 11.06 6.75
CA HIS A 58 16.93 12.34 6.90
C HIS A 58 18.42 12.21 6.55
N GLY A 59 19.01 13.27 6.01
CA GLY A 59 20.43 13.29 5.61
C GLY A 59 20.68 12.76 4.20
N VAL A 60 19.63 12.47 3.42
CA VAL A 60 19.71 12.09 2.00
C VAL A 60 19.20 13.24 1.13
N ASP A 61 19.97 13.60 0.11
CA ASP A 61 19.57 14.53 -0.94
C ASP A 61 19.34 13.75 -2.25
N LEU A 62 18.08 13.60 -2.65
CA LEU A 62 17.69 12.85 -3.83
C LEU A 62 18.02 13.58 -5.16
N ARG A 63 18.44 14.85 -5.10
CA ARG A 63 19.00 15.56 -6.25
C ARG A 63 20.36 15.02 -6.65
N GLU A 64 21.13 14.55 -5.66
CA GLU A 64 22.50 14.10 -5.83
C GLU A 64 22.59 12.63 -6.25
N HIS A 65 23.76 12.20 -6.72
CA HIS A 65 23.99 10.81 -7.09
C HIS A 65 23.71 9.85 -5.93
N ILE A 66 22.87 8.83 -6.18
CA ILE A 66 22.60 7.75 -5.23
C ILE A 66 23.58 6.63 -5.53
N SER A 67 24.58 6.44 -4.65
CA SER A 67 25.53 5.34 -4.77
C SER A 67 24.85 3.98 -4.53
N GLU A 68 25.54 2.89 -4.89
CA GLU A 68 25.00 1.54 -4.68
C GLU A 68 24.81 1.23 -3.19
N GLU A 69 25.71 1.71 -2.33
CA GLU A 69 25.62 1.54 -0.88
C GLU A 69 24.40 2.28 -0.31
N LEU A 70 24.19 3.53 -0.74
CA LEU A 70 23.03 4.33 -0.34
C LEU A 70 21.73 3.68 -0.83
N ARG A 71 21.71 3.24 -2.09
CA ARG A 71 20.56 2.53 -2.68
C ARG A 71 20.22 1.27 -1.90
N ALA A 72 21.22 0.45 -1.57
CA ALA A 72 21.03 -0.78 -0.82
C ALA A 72 20.48 -0.51 0.60
N GLU A 73 20.96 0.53 1.27
CA GLU A 73 20.49 0.89 2.60
C GLU A 73 19.08 1.51 2.57
N LEU A 74 18.77 2.35 1.59
CA LEU A 74 17.41 2.85 1.32
C LEU A 74 16.44 1.72 1.00
N HIS A 75 16.88 0.74 0.22
CA HIS A 75 16.06 -0.42 -0.13
C HIS A 75 15.78 -1.28 1.11
N ARG A 76 16.75 -1.47 2.00
CA ARG A 76 16.51 -2.10 3.31
C ARG A 76 15.48 -1.33 4.15
N ALA A 77 15.56 0.00 4.18
CA ALA A 77 14.56 0.83 4.84
C ALA A 77 13.17 0.65 4.23
N LEU A 78 13.07 0.58 2.89
CA LEU A 78 11.83 0.29 2.20
C LEU A 78 11.24 -1.07 2.60
N LEU A 79 12.03 -2.13 2.63
CA LEU A 79 11.54 -3.47 3.02
C LEU A 79 11.14 -3.54 4.52
N GLU A 80 11.88 -2.84 5.39
CA GLU A 80 11.59 -2.78 6.83
C GLU A 80 10.32 -1.98 7.14
N PHE A 81 10.21 -0.78 6.56
CA PHE A 81 9.15 0.18 6.87
C PHE A 81 8.02 0.23 5.84
N LYS A 82 8.12 -0.51 4.73
CA LYS A 82 7.17 -0.67 3.60
C LYS A 82 6.89 0.62 2.82
N VAL A 83 6.93 1.76 3.47
CA VAL A 83 6.90 3.09 2.88
C VAL A 83 7.90 3.98 3.59
N VAL A 84 8.69 4.71 2.82
CA VAL A 84 9.65 5.69 3.30
C VAL A 84 9.34 7.06 2.71
N PHE A 85 9.61 8.09 3.49
CA PHE A 85 9.28 9.46 3.16
C PHE A 85 10.53 10.34 3.21
N PHE A 86 10.62 11.28 2.28
CA PHE A 86 11.66 12.29 2.25
C PHE A 86 11.01 13.66 2.27
N ARG A 87 11.64 14.60 2.97
CA ARG A 87 11.24 16.01 3.03
C ARG A 87 12.28 16.85 2.31
N ASP A 88 11.85 18.02 1.84
CA ASP A 88 12.73 19.06 1.28
C ASP A 88 13.55 18.57 0.07
N GLN A 89 12.90 17.82 -0.83
CA GLN A 89 13.47 17.23 -2.04
C GLN A 89 12.93 17.91 -3.31
N PRO A 90 13.43 19.11 -3.70
CA PRO A 90 12.93 19.83 -4.87
C PRO A 90 13.46 19.20 -6.16
N ILE A 91 12.95 18.02 -6.49
CA ILE A 91 13.26 17.28 -7.73
C ILE A 91 12.18 17.48 -8.78
N ASP A 92 12.58 17.44 -10.04
CA ASP A 92 11.65 17.44 -11.17
C ASP A 92 11.21 16.01 -11.57
N SER A 93 10.29 15.97 -12.53
CA SER A 93 9.74 14.78 -13.16
C SER A 93 10.82 13.84 -13.71
N ARG A 94 11.85 14.40 -14.35
CA ARG A 94 12.97 13.63 -14.91
C ARG A 94 13.77 12.96 -13.80
N ARG A 95 14.14 13.70 -12.77
CA ARG A 95 14.92 13.18 -11.65
C ARG A 95 14.15 12.12 -10.88
N GLN A 96 12.84 12.29 -10.71
CA GLN A 96 11.96 11.27 -10.13
C GLN A 96 12.04 9.93 -10.90
N GLN A 97 12.04 9.98 -12.23
CA GLN A 97 12.22 8.77 -13.05
C GLN A 97 13.62 8.16 -12.92
N GLU A 98 14.67 8.99 -12.94
CA GLU A 98 16.06 8.53 -12.77
C GLU A 98 16.23 7.76 -11.46
N ILE A 99 15.63 8.26 -10.37
CA ILE A 99 15.62 7.57 -9.08
C ILE A 99 14.84 6.25 -9.18
N ALA A 100 13.62 6.27 -9.73
CA ALA A 100 12.81 5.05 -9.85
C ALA A 100 13.51 3.94 -10.67
N ARG A 101 14.27 4.31 -11.70
CA ARG A 101 15.07 3.37 -12.52
C ARG A 101 16.14 2.62 -11.74
N LEU A 102 16.57 3.12 -10.58
CA LEU A 102 17.51 2.43 -9.69
C LEU A 102 16.91 1.16 -9.06
N TRP A 103 15.57 1.03 -9.05
CA TRP A 103 14.86 -0.12 -8.51
C TRP A 103 14.26 -1.05 -9.58
N GLY A 104 14.21 -0.63 -10.84
CA GLY A 104 13.76 -1.48 -11.93
C GLY A 104 13.26 -0.74 -13.15
N GLU A 105 12.73 -1.49 -14.11
CA GLU A 105 12.07 -0.92 -15.28
C GLU A 105 10.83 -0.13 -14.87
N LEU A 106 10.53 0.95 -15.60
CA LEU A 106 9.39 1.80 -15.30
C LEU A 106 8.14 1.31 -16.02
N GLU A 107 7.02 1.27 -15.30
CA GLU A 107 5.73 0.99 -15.91
C GLU A 107 5.23 2.16 -16.74
N THR A 108 4.37 1.85 -17.72
CA THR A 108 3.49 2.84 -18.33
C THR A 108 2.05 2.49 -17.97
N ASN A 109 1.30 3.49 -17.54
CA ASN A 109 -0.11 3.32 -17.26
C ASN A 109 -0.94 4.06 -18.31
N PRO A 110 -1.58 3.35 -19.26
CA PRO A 110 -2.37 3.99 -20.32
C PRO A 110 -3.68 4.60 -19.80
N PHE A 111 -4.03 4.40 -18.53
CA PHE A 111 -5.31 4.79 -17.95
C PHE A 111 -5.27 6.08 -17.14
N ILE A 112 -4.08 6.62 -16.91
CA ILE A 112 -3.88 7.83 -16.14
C ILE A 112 -3.24 8.86 -17.06
N ASP A 113 -3.67 10.11 -16.91
CA ASP A 113 -3.10 11.21 -17.68
C ASP A 113 -1.58 11.23 -17.53
N GLN A 114 -0.91 11.39 -18.68
CA GLN A 114 0.54 11.44 -18.71
C GLN A 114 1.01 12.83 -18.30
N GLY A 115 2.09 12.88 -17.53
CA GLY A 115 2.85 14.10 -17.29
C GLY A 115 3.67 14.48 -18.53
N GLU A 116 4.86 15.01 -18.30
CA GLU A 116 5.79 15.37 -19.38
C GLU A 116 6.33 14.15 -20.16
N ASP A 117 6.13 12.94 -19.64
CA ASP A 117 6.60 11.68 -20.20
C ASP A 117 5.65 10.52 -19.87
N ALA A 118 5.63 9.49 -20.71
CA ALA A 118 4.69 8.36 -20.62
C ALA A 118 4.84 7.49 -19.36
N HIS A 119 5.99 7.57 -18.66
CA HIS A 119 6.24 6.89 -17.40
C HIS A 119 5.75 7.68 -16.17
N ILE A 120 5.22 8.88 -16.38
CA ILE A 120 4.72 9.76 -15.32
C ILE A 120 3.20 9.74 -15.38
N ALA A 121 2.60 9.09 -14.38
CA ALA A 121 1.19 9.23 -14.12
C ALA A 121 0.96 10.54 -13.35
N ARG A 122 0.23 11.48 -13.96
CA ARG A 122 -0.12 12.76 -13.37
C ARG A 122 -1.56 12.76 -12.89
N PHE A 123 -1.74 13.02 -11.61
CA PHE A 123 -3.05 13.14 -10.97
C PHE A 123 -3.31 14.61 -10.67
N ALA A 124 -3.85 15.33 -11.65
CA ALA A 124 -4.20 16.73 -11.48
C ALA A 124 -5.69 16.87 -11.14
N LYS A 125 -6.00 17.25 -9.90
CA LYS A 125 -7.39 17.52 -9.50
C LYS A 125 -7.58 19.03 -9.32
N GLY A 126 -8.38 19.60 -10.22
CA GLY A 126 -8.83 20.98 -10.13
C GLY A 126 -9.99 21.16 -9.15
N ALA A 127 -10.68 22.30 -9.21
CA ALA A 127 -11.76 22.65 -8.29
C ALA A 127 -13.02 21.74 -8.36
N LEU A 128 -13.18 20.89 -9.38
CA LEU A 128 -14.26 19.88 -9.53
C LEU A 128 -13.82 18.75 -10.49
N PRO A 129 -14.33 17.49 -10.38
CA PRO A 129 -15.11 16.86 -9.31
C PRO A 129 -14.22 16.16 -8.25
N PRO A 130 -14.80 15.64 -7.14
CA PRO A 130 -14.04 15.04 -6.02
C PRO A 130 -13.15 13.85 -6.42
N SER A 131 -12.09 13.64 -5.63
CA SER A 131 -11.20 12.49 -5.80
C SER A 131 -11.88 11.18 -5.41
N TYR A 132 -11.42 10.08 -6.01
CA TYR A 132 -12.08 8.77 -5.90
C TYR A 132 -11.10 7.64 -5.55
N GLU A 133 -9.83 8.00 -5.33
CA GLU A 133 -8.75 7.17 -4.80
C GLU A 133 -8.84 7.05 -3.26
N ASN A 134 -9.92 7.56 -2.67
CA ASN A 134 -10.27 7.44 -1.26
C ASN A 134 -10.91 6.06 -0.98
N VAL A 135 -10.20 5.03 -1.44
CA VAL A 135 -10.53 3.61 -1.33
C VAL A 135 -9.23 2.84 -1.11
N TRP A 136 -9.21 1.89 -0.18
CA TRP A 136 -8.01 1.10 0.06
C TRP A 136 -7.71 0.21 -1.13
N HIS A 137 -6.50 0.33 -1.68
CA HIS A 137 -6.09 -0.45 -2.83
C HIS A 137 -4.58 -0.67 -2.90
N THR A 138 -4.23 -1.72 -3.63
CA THR A 138 -2.88 -1.95 -4.15
C THR A 138 -2.92 -1.61 -5.63
N ASP A 139 -1.92 -0.89 -6.13
CA ASP A 139 -1.92 -0.43 -7.52
C ASP A 139 -1.91 -1.59 -8.50
N VAL A 140 -2.71 -1.43 -9.56
CA VAL A 140 -2.68 -2.23 -10.80
C VAL A 140 -2.69 -3.76 -10.63
N THR A 141 -3.32 -4.26 -9.57
CA THR A 141 -3.39 -5.72 -9.31
C THR A 141 -4.16 -6.53 -10.36
N TRP A 142 -4.87 -5.88 -11.29
CA TRP A 142 -5.45 -6.51 -12.48
C TRP A 142 -4.41 -6.88 -13.56
N ARG A 143 -3.13 -6.53 -13.38
CA ARG A 143 -2.02 -7.00 -14.24
C ARG A 143 -1.47 -8.33 -13.74
N GLU A 144 -0.94 -9.14 -14.65
CA GLU A 144 -0.22 -10.38 -14.29
C GLU A 144 1.00 -10.12 -13.40
N LYS A 145 1.69 -8.99 -13.64
CA LYS A 145 2.83 -8.52 -12.85
C LYS A 145 2.51 -7.11 -12.33
N PRO A 146 1.83 -6.99 -11.18
CA PRO A 146 1.55 -5.70 -10.57
C PRO A 146 2.85 -4.97 -10.19
N ALA A 147 2.78 -3.64 -10.05
CA ALA A 147 3.94 -2.83 -9.70
C ALA A 147 4.64 -3.31 -8.42
N MET A 148 5.97 -3.28 -8.43
CA MET A 148 6.82 -3.53 -7.26
C MET A 148 6.58 -2.44 -6.21
N GLY A 149 6.57 -1.20 -6.67
CA GLY A 149 6.46 -0.01 -5.84
C GLY A 149 6.33 1.22 -6.72
N ALA A 150 6.16 2.37 -6.09
CA ALA A 150 6.10 3.61 -6.82
C ALA A 150 6.65 4.78 -6.00
N ILE A 151 7.20 5.76 -6.71
CA ILE A 151 7.67 7.02 -6.15
C ILE A 151 6.65 8.08 -6.49
N LEU A 152 6.12 8.76 -5.46
CA LEU A 152 5.10 9.79 -5.58
C LEU A 152 5.60 11.10 -5.00
N ARG A 153 5.42 12.19 -5.74
CA ARG A 153 5.61 13.56 -5.28
C ARG A 153 4.34 14.36 -5.53
N LEU A 154 4.10 15.38 -4.71
CA LEU A 154 3.08 16.38 -5.02
C LEU A 154 3.72 17.60 -5.69
N VAL A 155 3.21 17.95 -6.86
CA VAL A 155 3.54 19.18 -7.60
C VAL A 155 2.77 20.37 -7.02
N GLU A 156 1.50 20.15 -6.66
CA GLU A 156 0.70 21.13 -5.93
C GLU A 156 0.16 20.47 -4.65
N VAL A 157 0.52 21.06 -3.51
CA VAL A 157 0.13 20.59 -2.18
C VAL A 157 -0.96 21.50 -1.63
N PRO A 158 -2.13 20.97 -1.24
CA PRO A 158 -3.15 21.79 -0.60
C PRO A 158 -2.64 22.34 0.76
N PRO A 159 -3.12 23.51 1.21
CA PRO A 159 -2.69 24.08 2.49
C PRO A 159 -3.06 23.20 3.70
N MET A 160 -4.08 22.35 3.57
CA MET A 160 -4.51 21.37 4.56
C MET A 160 -5.29 20.23 3.87
N GLY A 161 -5.23 19.02 4.45
CA GLY A 161 -5.84 17.83 3.88
C GLY A 161 -5.03 17.21 2.74
N GLY A 162 -5.60 16.21 2.07
CA GLY A 162 -4.95 15.51 0.95
C GLY A 162 -3.87 14.51 1.39
N ASP A 163 -3.90 14.12 2.66
CA ASP A 163 -3.02 13.11 3.24
C ASP A 163 -3.12 11.78 2.48
N THR A 164 -2.10 10.95 2.61
CA THR A 164 -2.12 9.59 2.09
C THR A 164 -1.80 8.61 3.20
N LEU A 165 -2.57 7.54 3.26
CA LEU A 165 -2.40 6.47 4.23
C LEU A 165 -1.88 5.22 3.54
N TRP A 166 -1.07 4.44 4.25
CA TRP A 166 -0.63 3.11 3.86
C TRP A 166 -0.91 2.13 4.98
N ALA A 167 -1.23 0.88 4.64
CA ALA A 167 -1.45 -0.21 5.58
C ALA A 167 -0.49 -1.37 5.28
N ASP A 168 0.14 -1.93 6.32
CA ASP A 168 0.94 -3.15 6.24
C ASP A 168 0.02 -4.38 6.16
N MET A 169 -0.05 -4.97 4.97
CA MET A 169 -0.93 -6.10 4.72
C MET A 169 -0.37 -7.44 5.21
N ALA A 170 0.90 -7.49 5.63
CA ALA A 170 1.45 -8.63 6.35
C ALA A 170 0.99 -8.62 7.81
N ALA A 171 0.94 -7.45 8.46
CA ALA A 171 0.33 -7.32 9.78
C ALA A 171 -1.18 -7.62 9.74
N ALA A 172 -1.88 -7.18 8.68
CA ALA A 172 -3.28 -7.56 8.44
C ALA A 172 -3.45 -9.09 8.41
N TYR A 173 -2.58 -9.80 7.68
CA TYR A 173 -2.58 -11.26 7.62
C TYR A 173 -2.25 -11.92 8.98
N ASP A 174 -1.19 -11.47 9.66
CA ASP A 174 -0.71 -12.04 10.93
C ASP A 174 -1.82 -12.06 12.01
N ASN A 175 -2.71 -11.07 11.97
CA ASN A 175 -3.78 -10.86 12.94
C ASN A 175 -5.14 -11.43 12.51
N LEU A 176 -5.23 -12.13 11.39
CA LEU A 176 -6.44 -12.88 11.02
C LEU A 176 -6.70 -14.02 12.02
N PRO A 177 -7.97 -14.32 12.36
CA PRO A 177 -8.32 -15.55 13.07
C PRO A 177 -7.81 -16.79 12.33
N GLU A 178 -7.39 -17.82 13.05
CA GLU A 178 -6.82 -19.02 12.44
C GLU A 178 -7.79 -19.69 11.44
N ARG A 179 -9.08 -19.77 11.81
CA ARG A 179 -10.15 -20.25 10.92
C ARG A 179 -10.22 -19.51 9.59
N VAL A 180 -9.86 -18.23 9.56
CA VAL A 180 -9.85 -17.42 8.33
C VAL A 180 -8.58 -17.73 7.54
N LYS A 181 -7.42 -17.83 8.18
CA LYS A 181 -6.15 -18.24 7.54
C LYS A 181 -6.29 -19.59 6.83
N GLU A 182 -6.86 -20.58 7.51
CA GLU A 182 -7.18 -21.90 6.94
C GLU A 182 -8.11 -21.81 5.73
N ARG A 183 -9.10 -20.90 5.76
CA ARG A 183 -10.03 -20.67 4.65
C ARG A 183 -9.43 -19.92 3.46
N ILE A 184 -8.29 -19.26 3.58
CA ILE A 184 -7.66 -18.53 2.46
C ILE A 184 -6.34 -19.15 2.00
N GLU A 185 -5.79 -20.09 2.78
CA GLU A 185 -4.57 -20.82 2.44
C GLU A 185 -4.68 -21.48 1.06
N GLY A 186 -3.66 -21.27 0.22
CA GLY A 186 -3.59 -21.82 -1.14
C GLY A 186 -4.64 -21.34 -2.14
N ARG A 187 -5.55 -20.44 -1.76
CA ARG A 187 -6.59 -19.93 -2.67
C ARG A 187 -6.10 -18.77 -3.51
N THR A 188 -6.65 -18.67 -4.72
CA THR A 188 -6.50 -17.51 -5.61
C THR A 188 -7.78 -16.67 -5.63
N ALA A 189 -7.65 -15.41 -5.98
CA ALA A 189 -8.75 -14.50 -6.26
C ALA A 189 -8.57 -13.84 -7.62
N VAL A 190 -9.68 -13.51 -8.25
CA VAL A 190 -9.70 -12.85 -9.56
C VAL A 190 -9.62 -11.35 -9.39
N HIS A 191 -8.65 -10.74 -10.04
CA HIS A 191 -8.48 -9.29 -10.12
C HIS A 191 -8.86 -8.80 -11.51
N ASP A 192 -9.79 -7.86 -11.55
CA ASP A 192 -10.37 -7.31 -12.77
C ASP A 192 -10.17 -5.79 -12.79
N VAL A 193 -9.96 -5.24 -13.98
CA VAL A 193 -9.86 -3.80 -14.20
C VAL A 193 -11.23 -3.13 -14.04
N ILE A 194 -12.32 -3.81 -14.39
CA ILE A 194 -13.66 -3.20 -14.48
C ILE A 194 -14.10 -2.49 -13.18
N PRO A 195 -14.07 -3.11 -11.98
CA PRO A 195 -14.62 -2.49 -10.79
C PRO A 195 -13.97 -1.15 -10.43
N GLY A 196 -12.66 -1.01 -10.68
CA GLY A 196 -11.91 0.21 -10.40
C GLY A 196 -12.27 1.39 -11.31
N PHE A 197 -12.80 1.12 -12.51
CA PHE A 197 -13.04 2.14 -13.53
C PHE A 197 -14.50 2.26 -13.98
N ALA A 198 -15.39 1.36 -13.56
CA ALA A 198 -16.80 1.33 -13.97
C ALA A 198 -17.58 2.62 -13.66
N ARG A 199 -17.10 3.42 -12.71
CA ARG A 199 -17.67 4.74 -12.38
C ARG A 199 -17.26 5.85 -13.36
N PHE A 200 -16.16 5.68 -14.09
CA PHE A 200 -15.55 6.72 -14.92
C PHE A 200 -15.74 6.49 -16.41
N LEU A 201 -15.97 5.24 -16.81
CA LEU A 201 -15.99 4.82 -18.20
C LEU A 201 -17.33 4.19 -18.55
N ASP A 202 -17.72 4.33 -19.81
CA ASP A 202 -18.83 3.57 -20.37
C ASP A 202 -18.47 2.09 -20.56
N ARG A 203 -19.49 1.29 -20.87
CA ARG A 203 -19.38 -0.15 -21.05
C ARG A 203 -18.39 -0.53 -22.16
N ASP A 204 -18.41 0.17 -23.29
CA ASP A 204 -17.61 -0.21 -24.46
C ASP A 204 -16.13 0.00 -24.16
N ARG A 205 -15.77 1.12 -23.51
CA ARG A 205 -14.42 1.37 -23.02
C ARG A 205 -13.96 0.36 -21.98
N LEU A 206 -14.83 -0.03 -21.04
CA LEU A 206 -14.49 -1.05 -20.05
C LEU A 206 -14.20 -2.41 -20.69
N LEU A 207 -14.96 -2.79 -21.73
CA LEU A 207 -14.74 -4.04 -22.48
C LEU A 207 -13.43 -3.99 -23.27
N GLU A 208 -13.14 -2.91 -23.99
CA GLU A 208 -11.85 -2.71 -24.66
C GLU A 208 -10.66 -2.88 -23.68
N TRP A 209 -10.83 -2.39 -22.45
CA TRP A 209 -9.80 -2.47 -21.42
C TRP A 209 -9.67 -3.87 -20.84
N GLN A 210 -10.78 -4.56 -20.61
CA GLN A 210 -10.78 -5.95 -20.16
C GLN A 210 -10.19 -6.87 -21.24
N ASP A 211 -10.41 -6.59 -22.53
CA ASP A 211 -9.77 -7.35 -23.62
C ASP A 211 -8.23 -7.16 -23.63
N ARG A 212 -7.77 -5.93 -23.38
CA ARG A 212 -6.33 -5.63 -23.27
C ARG A 212 -5.71 -6.18 -21.99
N PHE A 213 -6.47 -6.22 -20.90
CA PHE A 213 -6.07 -6.67 -19.58
C PHE A 213 -7.11 -7.64 -19.03
N PRO A 214 -7.08 -8.90 -19.51
CA PRO A 214 -8.05 -9.90 -19.07
C PRO A 214 -7.93 -10.13 -17.56
N PRO A 215 -9.03 -10.48 -16.88
CA PRO A 215 -8.98 -10.76 -15.45
C PRO A 215 -7.92 -11.81 -15.13
N VAL A 216 -7.12 -11.55 -14.09
CA VAL A 216 -6.01 -12.41 -13.68
C VAL A 216 -6.27 -13.01 -12.31
N GLU A 217 -5.70 -14.18 -12.06
CA GLU A 217 -5.73 -14.80 -10.74
C GLU A 217 -4.44 -14.53 -9.98
N HIS A 218 -4.59 -14.05 -8.74
CA HIS A 218 -3.50 -13.86 -7.79
C HIS A 218 -3.78 -14.61 -6.49
N PRO A 219 -2.75 -15.05 -5.74
CA PRO A 219 -2.95 -15.67 -4.43
C PRO A 219 -3.63 -14.68 -3.46
N VAL A 220 -4.60 -15.16 -2.68
CA VAL A 220 -5.22 -14.37 -1.60
C VAL A 220 -4.18 -14.04 -0.53
N VAL A 221 -3.23 -14.96 -0.30
CA VAL A 221 -2.08 -14.78 0.57
C VAL A 221 -0.81 -14.85 -0.25
N ARG A 222 -0.22 -13.70 -0.54
CA ARG A 222 1.05 -13.58 -1.27
C ARG A 222 2.24 -13.79 -0.33
N VAL A 223 3.31 -14.41 -0.80
CA VAL A 223 4.64 -14.35 -0.18
C VAL A 223 5.45 -13.21 -0.79
N HIS A 224 5.97 -12.32 0.05
CA HIS A 224 6.84 -11.24 -0.42
C HIS A 224 8.18 -11.81 -0.91
N PRO A 225 8.61 -11.50 -2.14
CA PRO A 225 9.74 -12.18 -2.79
C PRO A 225 11.12 -11.93 -2.16
N GLU A 226 11.22 -11.04 -1.17
CA GLU A 226 12.49 -10.58 -0.59
C GLU A 226 12.47 -10.72 0.93
N THR A 227 11.35 -10.38 1.57
CA THR A 227 11.19 -10.49 3.01
C THR A 227 10.64 -11.85 3.45
N GLY A 228 10.08 -12.65 2.54
CA GLY A 228 9.40 -13.92 2.84
C GLY A 228 8.11 -13.77 3.64
N ARG A 229 7.67 -12.54 3.93
CA ARG A 229 6.45 -12.30 4.72
C ARG A 229 5.20 -12.66 3.92
N ARG A 230 4.28 -13.34 4.59
CA ARG A 230 2.93 -13.60 4.09
C ARG A 230 2.09 -12.34 4.22
N THR A 231 1.44 -11.96 3.13
CA THR A 231 0.74 -10.69 2.96
C THR A 231 -0.66 -10.94 2.41
N LEU A 232 -1.69 -10.32 3.01
CA LEU A 232 -3.04 -10.39 2.48
C LEU A 232 -3.12 -9.57 1.18
N PHE A 233 -3.40 -10.24 0.05
CA PHE A 233 -3.28 -9.66 -1.29
C PHE A 233 -4.64 -9.59 -2.01
N VAL A 234 -5.60 -8.96 -1.36
CA VAL A 234 -6.93 -8.67 -1.92
C VAL A 234 -7.28 -7.22 -1.64
N ASN A 235 -7.95 -6.55 -2.57
CA ASN A 235 -8.38 -5.16 -2.39
C ASN A 235 -9.73 -4.90 -3.05
N VAL A 236 -10.49 -3.98 -2.49
CA VAL A 236 -11.87 -3.68 -2.93
C VAL A 236 -11.94 -3.08 -4.33
N SER A 237 -10.85 -2.47 -4.81
CA SER A 237 -10.85 -1.80 -6.12
C SER A 237 -10.79 -2.78 -7.29
N PHE A 238 -10.19 -3.96 -7.10
CA PHE A 238 -9.91 -4.86 -8.22
C PHE A 238 -10.28 -6.32 -7.96
N THR A 239 -10.30 -6.79 -6.70
CA THR A 239 -10.63 -8.18 -6.39
C THR A 239 -12.14 -8.42 -6.49
N THR A 240 -12.55 -9.34 -7.38
CA THR A 240 -13.97 -9.60 -7.69
C THR A 240 -14.53 -10.86 -7.04
N ARG A 241 -13.74 -11.93 -6.96
CA ARG A 241 -14.15 -13.20 -6.34
C ARG A 241 -12.96 -14.07 -5.94
N ILE A 242 -13.15 -14.92 -4.95
CA ILE A 242 -12.23 -15.99 -4.58
C ILE A 242 -12.57 -17.24 -5.40
N VAL A 243 -11.56 -17.83 -6.05
CA VAL A 243 -11.74 -18.98 -6.94
C VAL A 243 -12.14 -20.21 -6.14
N GLY A 244 -13.13 -20.94 -6.65
CA GLY A 244 -13.63 -22.18 -6.04
C GLY A 244 -14.61 -22.00 -4.88
N LEU A 245 -14.98 -20.76 -4.52
CA LEU A 245 -16.07 -20.48 -3.58
C LEU A 245 -17.35 -20.09 -4.33
N GLU A 246 -18.49 -20.39 -3.73
CA GLU A 246 -19.77 -19.83 -4.16
C GLU A 246 -19.76 -18.30 -4.01
N GLN A 247 -20.45 -17.58 -4.91
CA GLN A 247 -20.36 -16.10 -4.97
C GLN A 247 -20.69 -15.45 -3.62
N ALA A 248 -21.76 -15.88 -2.95
CA ALA A 248 -22.17 -15.33 -1.65
C ALA A 248 -21.10 -15.55 -0.56
N GLU A 249 -20.45 -16.73 -0.55
CA GLU A 249 -19.38 -17.04 0.40
C GLU A 249 -18.12 -16.21 0.09
N SER A 250 -17.78 -16.09 -1.20
CA SER A 250 -16.68 -15.23 -1.66
C SER A 250 -16.91 -13.77 -1.24
N ASP A 251 -18.11 -13.23 -1.46
CA ASP A 251 -18.44 -11.84 -1.14
C ASP A 251 -18.38 -11.58 0.37
N GLU A 252 -18.83 -12.53 1.18
CA GLU A 252 -18.72 -12.45 2.64
C GLU A 252 -17.27 -12.44 3.11
N LEU A 253 -16.47 -13.39 2.62
CA LEU A 253 -15.07 -13.49 3.00
C LEU A 253 -14.28 -12.26 2.52
N LEU A 254 -14.47 -11.82 1.27
CA LEU A 254 -13.82 -10.61 0.75
C LEU A 254 -14.19 -9.36 1.54
N ARG A 255 -15.47 -9.18 1.91
CA ARG A 255 -15.88 -8.06 2.78
C ARG A 255 -15.12 -8.05 4.10
N PHE A 256 -14.92 -9.21 4.72
CA PHE A 256 -14.12 -9.32 5.95
C PHE A 256 -12.63 -8.99 5.71
N LEU A 257 -12.05 -9.53 4.63
CA LEU A 257 -10.63 -9.32 4.31
C LEU A 257 -10.33 -7.86 3.93
N PHE A 258 -11.23 -7.18 3.23
CA PHE A 258 -11.07 -5.77 2.87
C PHE A 258 -11.06 -4.85 4.11
N GLN A 259 -11.80 -5.20 5.16
CA GLN A 259 -11.82 -4.41 6.39
C GLN A 259 -10.47 -4.39 7.12
N GLN A 260 -9.59 -5.37 6.87
CA GLN A 260 -8.34 -5.49 7.64
C GLN A 260 -7.41 -4.28 7.45
N ALA A 261 -7.38 -3.69 6.26
CA ALA A 261 -6.60 -2.48 6.00
C ALA A 261 -7.04 -1.28 6.88
N HIS A 262 -8.27 -1.29 7.41
CA HIS A 262 -8.83 -0.20 8.21
C HIS A 262 -8.39 -0.20 9.68
N ALA A 263 -7.68 -1.23 10.17
CA ALA A 263 -7.17 -1.22 11.54
C ALA A 263 -6.05 -0.17 11.69
N PRO A 264 -6.20 0.83 12.58
CA PRO A 264 -5.24 1.93 12.71
C PRO A 264 -3.82 1.48 13.05
N GLU A 265 -3.67 0.39 13.82
CA GLU A 265 -2.36 -0.14 14.22
C GLU A 265 -1.54 -0.68 13.04
N PHE A 266 -2.19 -0.96 11.90
CA PHE A 266 -1.53 -1.44 10.69
C PHE A 266 -1.12 -0.29 9.77
N GLN A 267 -1.46 0.96 10.11
CA GLN A 267 -1.38 2.08 9.20
C GLN A 267 -0.30 3.10 9.56
N VAL A 268 0.12 3.84 8.55
CA VAL A 268 0.75 5.16 8.68
C VAL A 268 -0.03 6.17 7.86
N ARG A 269 -0.18 7.38 8.40
CA ARG A 269 -0.77 8.53 7.69
C ARG A 269 0.30 9.59 7.48
N PHE A 270 0.47 10.00 6.23
CA PHE A 270 1.47 10.99 5.84
C PHE A 270 0.79 12.28 5.37
N SER A 271 1.09 13.37 6.09
CA SER A 271 0.71 14.71 5.68
C SER A 271 1.76 15.31 4.76
N TRP A 272 1.33 15.65 3.55
CA TRP A 272 2.19 16.17 2.52
C TRP A 272 2.66 17.59 2.83
N ARG A 273 3.89 17.89 2.43
CA ARG A 273 4.45 19.24 2.37
C ARG A 273 5.04 19.44 0.97
N PRO A 274 5.24 20.69 0.51
CA PRO A 274 6.04 20.94 -0.69
C PRO A 274 7.33 20.13 -0.65
N ASP A 275 7.75 19.64 -1.81
CA ASP A 275 8.98 18.87 -1.98
C ASP A 275 9.06 17.59 -1.11
N SER A 276 7.92 17.06 -0.66
CA SER A 276 7.85 15.74 -0.04
C SER A 276 7.75 14.64 -1.08
N ILE A 277 8.43 13.52 -0.82
CA ILE A 277 8.39 12.32 -1.64
C ILE A 277 7.99 11.14 -0.77
N ALA A 278 7.12 10.27 -1.30
CA ALA A 278 6.84 8.96 -0.75
C ALA A 278 7.35 7.88 -1.71
N PHE A 279 8.01 6.86 -1.18
CA PHE A 279 8.34 5.64 -1.91
C PHE A 279 7.82 4.45 -1.10
N TRP A 280 6.91 3.67 -1.69
CA TRP A 280 6.34 2.49 -1.04
C TRP A 280 6.54 1.22 -1.86
N ASP A 281 6.56 0.11 -1.12
CA ASP A 281 6.50 -1.25 -1.62
C ASP A 281 5.02 -1.63 -1.82
N ASN A 282 4.60 -1.68 -3.07
CA ASN A 282 3.24 -2.03 -3.48
C ASN A 282 2.97 -3.54 -3.32
N ARG A 283 4.00 -4.35 -3.09
CA ARG A 283 3.87 -5.79 -2.85
C ARG A 283 3.44 -6.09 -1.40
N ALA A 284 3.70 -5.16 -0.49
CA ALA A 284 3.46 -5.30 0.95
C ALA A 284 2.27 -4.47 1.47
N THR A 285 1.79 -3.50 0.69
CA THR A 285 0.88 -2.47 1.20
C THR A 285 -0.41 -2.31 0.39
N GLN A 286 -1.44 -1.81 1.08
CA GLN A 286 -2.50 -1.03 0.46
C GLN A 286 -2.33 0.44 0.83
N HIS A 287 -2.92 1.34 0.04
CA HIS A 287 -2.94 2.76 0.32
C HIS A 287 -4.30 3.41 0.04
N TYR A 288 -4.49 4.59 0.62
CA TYR A 288 -5.72 5.38 0.58
C TYR A 288 -5.38 6.86 0.46
N ALA A 289 -5.93 7.56 -0.53
CA ALA A 289 -5.76 9.01 -0.65
C ALA A 289 -6.95 9.75 -0.02
N ALA A 290 -6.71 10.52 1.03
CA ALA A 290 -7.75 11.31 1.69
C ALA A 290 -8.32 12.37 0.74
N ASN A 291 -9.65 12.45 0.69
CA ASN A 291 -10.39 13.41 -0.13
C ASN A 291 -11.02 14.50 0.74
N ASP A 292 -10.17 15.25 1.45
CA ASP A 292 -10.54 16.24 2.48
C ASP A 292 -9.92 17.63 2.23
N TYR A 293 -9.58 17.94 0.98
CA TYR A 293 -8.86 19.16 0.59
C TYR A 293 -9.62 20.10 -0.35
N HIS A 294 -10.86 19.78 -0.74
CA HIS A 294 -11.68 20.68 -1.56
C HIS A 294 -11.90 22.03 -0.82
N PRO A 295 -11.79 23.19 -1.51
CA PRO A 295 -11.69 23.39 -2.97
C PRO A 295 -10.25 23.49 -3.50
N HIS A 296 -9.24 23.23 -2.67
CA HIS A 296 -7.84 23.42 -3.06
C HIS A 296 -7.41 22.38 -4.10
N PRO A 297 -6.55 22.76 -5.07
CA PRO A 297 -5.99 21.81 -6.00
C PRO A 297 -5.03 20.84 -5.29
N ARG A 298 -4.92 19.64 -5.84
CA ARG A 298 -3.89 18.66 -5.49
C ARG A 298 -3.39 18.04 -6.77
N VAL A 299 -2.10 18.22 -7.06
CA VAL A 299 -1.45 17.67 -8.25
C VAL A 299 -0.34 16.76 -7.81
N ALA A 300 -0.43 15.48 -8.20
CA ALA A 300 0.58 14.47 -7.89
C ALA A 300 1.22 13.93 -9.16
N GLU A 301 2.49 13.55 -9.07
CA GLU A 301 3.18 12.78 -10.09
C GLU A 301 3.71 11.48 -9.49
N ARG A 302 3.40 10.37 -10.15
CA ARG A 302 3.79 9.03 -9.74
C ARG A 302 4.56 8.34 -10.85
N VAL A 303 5.68 7.74 -10.46
CA VAL A 303 6.44 6.82 -11.31
C VAL A 303 6.35 5.43 -10.68
N ALA A 304 5.78 4.48 -11.41
CA ALA A 304 5.63 3.10 -10.97
C ALA A 304 6.76 2.22 -11.53
N ILE A 305 7.19 1.25 -10.73
CA ILE A 305 8.28 0.33 -11.06
C ILE A 305 7.68 -1.06 -11.31
N VAL A 306 8.06 -1.69 -12.42
CA VAL A 306 7.60 -3.01 -12.83
C VAL A 306 7.88 -4.02 -11.72
N GLY A 307 6.88 -4.84 -11.39
CA GLY A 307 7.03 -5.93 -10.45
C GLY A 307 7.08 -7.32 -11.08
N ASP A 308 6.89 -8.30 -10.22
CA ASP A 308 6.90 -9.73 -10.50
C ASP A 308 5.50 -10.35 -10.41
N ARG A 309 5.36 -11.61 -10.83
CA ARG A 309 4.12 -12.35 -10.68
C ARG A 309 3.97 -12.80 -9.22
N PRO A 310 2.89 -12.44 -8.51
CA PRO A 310 2.64 -12.88 -7.14
C PRO A 310 2.55 -14.41 -7.01
N PHE A 311 3.05 -14.96 -5.90
CA PHE A 311 3.03 -16.38 -5.55
C PHE A 311 2.75 -16.60 -4.05
#